data_AF-A0A6S6RMM4-F1
#
_entry.id   AF-A0A6S6RMM4-F1
#
_cell.length_a   1.000
_cell.length_b   1.000
_cell.length_c   1.000
_cell.angle_alpha   90.00
_cell.angle_beta   90.00
_cell.angle_gamma   90.00
#
_symmetry.space_group_name_H-M   'P 1'
#
loop_
_entity.id
_entity.type
_entity.pdbx_description
1 polymer ?
#
loop_
_entity_poly.entity_id
_entity_poly.type
_entity_poly.pdbx_seq_one_letter_code
_entity_poly.pdbx_strand_id
1 'polypeptide(L)' 'MASYKITLRNAQGILIPFHSEQQTSLIDALEQSKIQIEFQCREGFCGACRVRL' A
#
# COMPACT_ATOMS: atom_id res chain seq x y z
N MET A 1 -11.62 15.27 -3.93
CA MET A 1 -10.78 14.17 -4.46
C MET A 1 -9.49 14.18 -3.65
N ALA A 2 -9.21 13.14 -2.88
CA ALA A 2 -8.06 13.12 -1.97
C ALA A 2 -6.88 12.40 -2.62
N SER A 3 -5.73 13.06 -2.62
CA SER A 3 -4.47 12.52 -3.15
C SER A 3 -3.41 12.59 -2.07
N TYR A 4 -2.72 11.48 -1.85
CA TYR A 4 -1.70 11.34 -0.82
C TYR A 4 -0.41 10.80 -1.42
N LYS A 5 0.72 11.08 -0.75
CA LYS A 5 2.01 10.47 -1.03
C LYS A 5 2.36 9.54 0.12
N ILE A 6 2.60 8.27 -0.19
CA ILE A 6 3.02 7.27 0.79
C ILE A 6 4.53 7.09 0.65
N THR A 7 5.24 7.07 1.78
CA THR A 7 6.69 6.82 1.83
C THR A 7 6.96 5.44 2.41
N LEU A 8 7.66 4.59 1.67
CA LEU A 8 8.02 3.25 2.09
C LEU A 8 9.41 3.25 2.72
N ARG A 9 9.47 3.26 4.06
CA ARG A 9 10.74 3.34 4.80
C ARG A 9 11.66 2.15 4.54
N ASN A 10 11.12 0.94 4.50
CA ASN A 10 11.92 -0.28 4.29
C ASN A 10 12.37 -0.46 2.84
N ALA A 11 11.71 0.21 1.89
CA ALA A 11 12.05 0.16 0.47
C ALA A 11 12.83 1.42 0.07
N GLN A 12 13.87 1.77 0.84
CA GLN A 12 14.78 2.89 0.54
C GLN A 12 14.10 4.26 0.38
N GLY A 13 12.93 4.46 0.99
CA GLY A 13 12.20 5.72 0.91
C GLY A 13 11.44 5.94 -0.40
N ILE A 14 11.12 4.86 -1.15
CA ILE A 14 10.27 4.94 -2.34
C ILE A 14 8.96 5.68 -2.00
N LEU A 15 8.59 6.61 -2.89
CA LEU A 15 7.35 7.36 -2.82
C LEU A 15 6.37 6.80 -3.85
N ILE A 16 5.16 6.48 -3.40
CA ILE A 16 4.07 6.06 -4.29
C ILE A 16 2.85 6.97 -4.13
N PRO A 17 2.09 7.23 -5.21
CA PRO A 17 0.85 7.97 -5.15
C PRO A 17 -0.29 7.10 -4.60
N PHE A 18 -1.24 7.74 -3.90
CA PHE A 18 -2.54 7.17 -3.58
C PHE A 18 -3.62 8.18 -3.94
N HIS A 19 -4.57 7.72 -4.75
CA HIS A 19 -5.73 8.44 -5.24
C HIS A 19 -6.99 7.70 -4.79
N SER A 20 -7.81 8.35 -3.96
CA SER A 20 -9.02 7.73 -3.38
C SER A 20 -10.08 7.27 -4.41
N GLU A 21 -9.91 7.61 -5.69
CA GLU A 21 -10.80 7.21 -6.80
C GLU A 21 -10.33 5.94 -7.51
N GLN A 22 -9.05 5.59 -7.39
CA GLN A 22 -8.43 4.49 -8.11
C GLN A 22 -8.05 3.34 -7.18
N GLN A 23 -7.80 3.64 -5.91
CA GLN A 23 -7.37 2.67 -4.92
C GLN A 23 -8.27 2.75 -3.69
N THR A 24 -8.63 1.58 -3.15
CA THR A 24 -9.45 1.46 -1.94
C THR A 24 -8.61 1.04 -0.74
N SER A 25 -7.40 0.52 -0.97
CA SER A 25 -6.46 0.11 0.07
C SER A 25 -5.00 0.45 -0.27
N LEU A 26 -4.13 0.44 0.75
CA LEU A 26 -2.69 0.58 0.55
C LEU A 26 -2.10 -0.54 -0.32
N ILE A 27 -2.69 -1.75 -0.24
CA ILE A 27 -2.26 -2.90 -1.06
C ILE A 27 -2.48 -2.56 -2.54
N ASP A 28 -3.64 -2.03 -2.92
CA ASP A 28 -3.92 -1.69 -4.33
C ASP A 28 -2.93 -0.66 -4.88
N ALA A 29 -2.59 0.37 -4.09
CA ALA A 29 -1.63 1.39 -4.50
C ALA A 29 -0.20 0.82 -4.68
N LEU A 30 0.20 -0.12 -3.81
CA LEU A 30 1.48 -0.82 -3.92
C LEU A 30 1.52 -1.70 -5.17
N GLU A 31 0.46 -2.47 -5.43
CA GLU A 31 0.35 -3.34 -6.60
C GLU A 31 0.37 -2.57 -7.92
N GLN A 32 -0.40 -1.48 -8.02
CA GLN A 32 -0.39 -0.60 -9.19
C GLN A 32 0.98 0.04 -9.41
N SER A 33 1.70 0.34 -8.33
CA SER A 33 3.09 0.82 -8.37
C SER A 33 4.12 -0.29 -8.60
N LYS A 34 3.68 -1.54 -8.81
CA LYS A 34 4.51 -2.74 -9.03
C LYS A 34 5.47 -3.03 -7.87
N ILE A 35 5.09 -2.66 -6.65
CA ILE A 35 5.85 -2.96 -5.43
C ILE A 35 5.36 -4.29 -4.85
N GLN A 36 6.27 -5.25 -4.73
CA GLN A 36 5.98 -6.53 -4.11
C GLN A 36 5.97 -6.39 -2.58
N ILE A 37 4.90 -6.86 -1.94
CA ILE A 37 4.75 -6.92 -0.49
C ILE A 37 4.11 -8.24 -0.08
N GLU A 38 4.33 -8.63 1.17
CA GLU A 38 3.66 -9.79 1.74
C GLU A 38 2.20 -9.47 2.07
N PHE A 39 1.28 -10.25 1.49
CA PHE A 39 -0.13 -10.25 1.82
C PHE A 39 -0.72 -11.62 1.49
N GLN A 40 -1.87 -11.96 2.08
CA GLN A 40 -2.55 -13.22 1.81
C GLN A 40 -4.06 -13.04 1.70
N CYS A 41 -4.75 -12.79 2.82
CA CYS A 41 -6.21 -12.90 2.84
C CYS A 41 -6.98 -11.75 2.18
N ARG A 42 -6.41 -10.53 2.08
CA ARG A 42 -7.13 -9.28 1.72
C ARG A 42 -8.39 -8.93 2.52
N GLU A 43 -8.73 -9.70 3.54
CA GLU A 43 -9.93 -9.52 4.38
C GLU A 43 -9.62 -9.00 5.79
N GLY A 44 -8.35 -8.77 6.11
CA GLY A 44 -7.92 -8.19 7.40
C GLY A 44 -7.81 -9.18 8.56
N PHE A 45 -7.91 -10.50 8.34
CA PHE A 45 -7.86 -11.51 9.40
C PHE A 45 -6.47 -12.13 9.64
N CYS A 46 -5.71 -12.44 8.58
CA CYS A 46 -4.45 -13.21 8.71
C CYS A 46 -3.24 -12.42 9.22
N GLY A 47 -3.28 -11.09 9.17
CA GLY A 47 -2.15 -10.24 9.59
C GLY A 47 -0.92 -10.23 8.68
N ALA A 48 -0.92 -10.94 7.54
CA ALA A 48 0.23 -11.00 6.61
C ALA A 48 0.66 -9.61 6.08
N CYS A 49 -0.29 -8.69 5.87
CA CYS A 49 -0.03 -7.34 5.37
C CYS A 49 0.16 -6.29 6.48
N ARG A 50 0.56 -6.70 7.69
CA ARG A 50 0.70 -5.77 8.83
C ARG A 50 1.88 -4.82 8.62
N VAL A 51 1.65 -3.53 8.84
CA VAL A 51 2.67 -2.47 8.73
C VAL A 51 2.76 -1.64 10.02
N ARG A 52 3.83 -0.84 10.13
CA ARG A 52 3.98 0.20 11.14
C ARG A 52 3.87 1.56 10.45
N LEU A 53 3.04 2.44 11.01
CA LEU A 53 2.85 3.82 10.55
C LEU A 53 3.89 4.74 11.22
#